data_AF-A0A822A8X7-F1
#
_entry.id   AF-A0A822A8X7-F1
#
_cell.length_a   1.000
_cell.length_b   1.000
_cell.length_c   1.000
_cell.angle_alpha   90.00
_cell.angle_beta   90.00
_cell.angle_gamma   90.00
#
_symmetry.space_group_name_H-M   'P 1'
#
loop_
_entity.id
_entity.type
_entity.pdbx_description
1 polymer ?
#
loop_
_entity_poly.entity_id
_entity_poly.type
_entity_poly.pdbx_seq_one_letter_code
_entity_poly.pdbx_strand_id
1 'polypeptide(L)'
;MAEMVPVEFWHWLIATIRQAYPDRRIVFIAEIYRSDLYQRYVEYGLFDYLYDKIGLYDCLHRLLGEESVSGNCNDITRIHNEVNYIDRHMVRFLENHDEVRIAAKQFTGNPWKSIPAAVCTATMHSGPFMIYFGQEIGVDSVGPKGFQGDDGRTTIFDYW
;
A
#
# COMPACT_ATOMS: atom_id res chain seq x y z
N MET A 1 10.79 5.95 -1.04
CA MET A 1 10.22 6.98 -1.96
C MET A 1 10.92 7.01 -3.32
N ALA A 2 10.37 6.31 -4.31
CA ALA A 2 10.88 6.30 -5.69
C ALA A 2 10.70 7.66 -6.40
N GLU A 3 9.67 8.42 -6.01
CA GLU A 3 9.29 9.70 -6.61
C GLU A 3 10.27 10.85 -6.39
N MET A 4 11.24 10.67 -5.49
CA MET A 4 12.32 11.63 -5.21
C MET A 4 13.46 11.55 -6.22
N VAL A 5 13.44 10.55 -7.10
CA VAL A 5 14.43 10.32 -8.15
C VAL A 5 13.75 10.53 -9.51
N PRO A 6 14.38 11.22 -10.48
CA PRO A 6 13.76 11.44 -11.79
C PRO A 6 13.32 10.14 -12.47
N VAL A 7 12.16 10.16 -13.11
CA VAL A 7 11.60 8.95 -13.75
C VAL A 7 12.48 8.46 -14.92
N GLU A 8 13.24 9.34 -15.54
CA GLU A 8 14.21 9.03 -16.60
C GLU A 8 15.31 8.09 -16.10
N PHE A 9 15.75 8.25 -14.84
CA PHE A 9 16.70 7.35 -14.22
C PHE A 9 16.10 5.95 -14.06
N TRP A 10 14.85 5.87 -13.59
CA TRP A 10 14.14 4.60 -13.43
C TRP A 10 13.91 3.89 -14.76
N HIS A 11 13.50 4.62 -15.80
CA HIS A 11 13.38 4.10 -17.16
C HIS A 11 14.70 3.47 -17.63
N TRP A 12 15.81 4.21 -17.52
CA TRP A 12 17.12 3.71 -17.91
C TRP A 12 17.52 2.46 -17.11
N LEU A 13 17.36 2.50 -15.79
CA LEU A 13 17.74 1.40 -14.89
C LEU A 13 16.93 0.13 -15.19
N ILE A 14 15.60 0.24 -15.23
CA ILE A 14 14.70 -0.90 -15.42
C ILE A 14 14.88 -1.48 -16.83
N ALA A 15 14.99 -0.65 -17.86
CA ALA A 15 15.29 -1.11 -19.21
C ALA A 15 16.63 -1.85 -19.28
N THR A 16 17.67 -1.32 -18.63
CA THR A 16 19.01 -1.94 -18.57
C THR A 16 18.97 -3.30 -17.87
N ILE A 17 18.27 -3.40 -16.72
CA ILE A 17 18.14 -4.67 -16.00
C ILE A 17 17.37 -5.70 -16.82
N ARG A 18 16.26 -5.30 -17.47
CA ARG A 18 15.48 -6.21 -18.32
C ARG A 18 16.29 -6.71 -19.53
N GLN A 19 17.14 -5.88 -20.11
CA GLN A 19 18.05 -6.29 -21.19
C GLN A 19 19.16 -7.23 -20.71
N ALA A 20 19.70 -7.01 -19.50
CA ALA A 20 20.74 -7.85 -18.93
C ALA A 20 20.22 -9.22 -18.47
N TYR A 21 18.94 -9.32 -18.12
CA TYR A 21 18.32 -10.54 -17.60
C TYR A 21 16.96 -10.84 -18.28
N PRO A 22 16.94 -11.06 -19.60
CA PRO A 22 15.70 -11.20 -20.37
C PRO A 22 14.88 -12.44 -19.97
N ASP A 23 15.55 -13.51 -19.53
CA ASP A 23 14.91 -14.76 -19.12
C ASP A 23 14.44 -14.75 -17.66
N ARG A 24 14.69 -13.67 -16.91
CA ARG A 24 14.27 -13.55 -15.51
C ARG A 24 13.03 -12.69 -15.40
N ARG A 25 12.02 -13.21 -14.72
CA ARG A 25 10.88 -12.41 -14.29
C ARG A 25 11.25 -11.60 -13.05
N ILE A 26 11.71 -10.37 -13.25
CA ILE A 26 12.00 -9.40 -12.20
C ILE A 26 10.81 -8.44 -12.10
N VAL A 27 10.28 -8.24 -10.90
CA VAL A 27 9.15 -7.35 -10.62
C VAL A 27 9.67 -6.08 -9.95
N PHE A 28 9.34 -4.93 -10.52
CA PHE A 28 9.65 -3.62 -9.96
C PHE A 28 8.41 -3.01 -9.33
N ILE A 29 8.49 -2.74 -8.03
CA ILE A 29 7.43 -2.10 -7.25
C ILE A 29 7.95 -0.76 -6.73
N ALA A 30 7.19 0.32 -6.93
CA ALA A 30 7.55 1.65 -6.47
C ALA A 30 6.61 2.18 -5.38
N GLU A 31 7.21 2.88 -4.44
CA GLU A 31 6.52 3.67 -3.42
C GLU A 31 6.48 5.14 -3.89
N ILE A 32 5.28 5.63 -4.20
CA ILE A 32 4.98 6.97 -4.74
C ILE A 32 3.75 7.48 -4.00
N TYR A 33 3.82 8.70 -3.48
CA TYR A 33 2.77 9.38 -2.71
C TYR A 33 2.26 10.63 -3.46
N ARG A 34 2.33 10.60 -4.79
CA ARG A 34 1.80 11.62 -5.69
C ARG A 34 1.05 10.95 -6.83
N SER A 35 -0.28 10.98 -6.75
CA SER A 35 -1.16 10.28 -7.69
C SER A 35 -1.05 10.81 -9.13
N ASP A 36 -0.72 12.09 -9.30
CA ASP A 36 -0.45 12.72 -10.60
C ASP A 36 0.75 12.12 -11.34
N LEU A 37 1.66 11.43 -10.61
CA LEU A 37 2.83 10.79 -11.19
C LEU A 37 2.63 9.32 -11.53
N TYR A 38 1.58 8.67 -11.05
CA TYR A 38 1.43 7.21 -11.14
C TYR A 38 1.51 6.71 -12.59
N GLN A 39 0.75 7.32 -13.49
CA GLN A 39 0.75 6.93 -14.90
C GLN A 39 2.15 7.01 -15.52
N ARG A 40 2.87 8.09 -15.24
CA ARG A 40 4.22 8.31 -15.80
C ARG A 40 5.21 7.26 -15.29
N TYR A 41 5.10 6.82 -14.04
CA TYR A 41 5.99 5.81 -13.49
C TYR A 41 5.66 4.39 -13.99
N VAL A 42 4.40 4.08 -14.28
CA VAL A 42 4.02 2.81 -14.92
C VAL A 42 4.44 2.80 -16.39
N GLU A 43 3.98 3.78 -17.18
CA GLU A 43 4.14 3.77 -18.63
C GLU A 43 5.56 4.11 -19.09
N TYR A 44 6.16 5.15 -18.51
CA TYR A 44 7.51 5.59 -18.87
C TYR A 44 8.55 5.04 -17.89
N GLY A 45 8.29 5.05 -16.59
CA GLY A 45 9.21 4.50 -15.58
C GLY A 45 9.37 2.98 -15.64
N LEU A 46 8.50 2.27 -16.37
CA LEU A 46 8.52 0.81 -16.56
C LEU A 46 8.25 -0.02 -15.30
N PHE A 47 7.76 0.59 -14.22
CA PHE A 47 7.39 -0.12 -13.00
C PHE A 47 6.22 -1.08 -13.25
N ASP A 48 6.32 -2.28 -12.69
CA ASP A 48 5.26 -3.28 -12.78
C ASP A 48 4.10 -2.93 -11.84
N TYR A 49 4.41 -2.42 -10.64
CA TYR A 49 3.41 -2.02 -9.66
C TYR A 49 3.78 -0.78 -8.85
N LEU A 50 2.78 -0.10 -8.29
CA LEU A 50 2.88 1.06 -7.41
C LEU A 50 2.08 0.84 -6.12
N TYR A 51 2.53 1.39 -4.98
CA TYR A 51 1.74 1.36 -3.74
C TYR A 51 0.48 2.23 -3.84
N ASP A 52 -0.69 1.68 -3.48
CA ASP A 52 -1.95 2.42 -3.40
C ASP A 52 -2.16 3.06 -2.02
N LYS A 53 -1.23 3.95 -1.64
CA LYS A 53 -1.26 4.63 -0.33
C LYS A 53 -2.28 5.77 -0.31
N ILE A 54 -2.16 6.74 -1.21
CA ILE A 54 -3.03 7.94 -1.20
C ILE A 54 -4.45 7.69 -1.75
N GLY A 55 -4.65 6.55 -2.43
CA GLY A 55 -5.95 6.17 -2.95
C GLY A 55 -6.75 5.34 -1.96
N LEU A 56 -6.84 4.03 -2.22
CA LEU A 56 -7.77 3.16 -1.49
C LEU A 56 -7.38 3.01 -0.02
N TYR A 57 -6.08 2.96 0.29
CA TYR A 57 -5.60 2.84 1.68
C TYR A 57 -6.08 4.00 2.56
N ASP A 58 -5.78 5.25 2.20
CA ASP A 58 -6.19 6.43 2.99
C ASP A 58 -7.74 6.51 3.13
N CYS A 59 -8.49 6.08 2.11
CA CYS A 59 -9.95 6.00 2.17
C CYS A 59 -10.46 4.96 3.18
N LEU A 60 -9.95 3.73 3.10
CA LEU A 60 -10.33 2.66 4.02
C LEU A 60 -9.87 2.95 5.44
N HIS A 61 -8.68 3.54 5.61
CA HIS A 61 -8.16 3.97 6.90
C HIS A 61 -9.11 4.99 7.56
N ARG A 62 -9.59 5.98 6.81
CA ARG A 62 -10.58 6.94 7.29
C ARG A 62 -11.89 6.27 7.70
N LEU A 63 -12.36 5.29 6.93
CA LEU A 63 -13.61 4.56 7.23
C LEU A 63 -13.51 3.65 8.46
N LEU A 64 -12.32 3.14 8.78
CA LEU A 64 -12.09 2.22 9.90
C LEU A 64 -11.67 2.90 11.20
N GLY A 65 -10.92 4.00 11.10
CA GLY A 65 -10.31 4.69 12.25
C GLY A 65 -11.24 5.65 12.98
N GLU A 66 -10.64 6.49 13.81
CA GLU A 66 -11.36 7.52 14.60
C GLU A 66 -12.07 8.54 13.69
N GLU A 67 -11.59 8.76 12.48
CA GLU A 67 -12.20 9.64 11.46
C GLU A 67 -13.42 9.01 10.76
N SER A 68 -13.88 7.82 11.15
CA SER A 68 -14.99 7.12 10.49
C SER A 68 -16.30 7.93 10.44
N VAL A 69 -16.51 8.85 11.39
CA VAL A 69 -17.67 9.76 11.42
C VAL A 69 -17.70 10.70 10.21
N SER A 70 -16.55 11.06 9.64
CA SER A 70 -16.44 11.88 8.42
C SER A 70 -16.18 11.04 7.16
N GLY A 71 -16.03 9.72 7.29
CA GLY A 71 -15.82 8.80 6.19
C GLY A 71 -17.09 8.61 5.34
N ASN A 72 -16.92 8.49 4.02
CA ASN A 72 -18.01 8.24 3.09
C ASN A 72 -17.65 7.09 2.14
N CYS A 73 -18.45 6.03 2.12
CA CYS A 73 -18.22 4.89 1.21
C CYS A 73 -18.26 5.27 -0.28
N ASN A 74 -18.91 6.38 -0.65
CA ASN A 74 -18.89 6.88 -2.03
C ASN A 74 -17.48 7.29 -2.50
N ASP A 75 -16.56 7.59 -1.58
CA ASP A 75 -15.16 7.88 -1.93
C ASP A 75 -14.47 6.67 -2.56
N ILE A 76 -14.86 5.45 -2.19
CA ILE A 76 -14.29 4.22 -2.76
C ILE A 76 -14.53 4.19 -4.28
N THR A 77 -15.76 4.49 -4.72
CA THR A 77 -16.11 4.53 -6.15
C THR A 77 -15.35 5.64 -6.88
N ARG A 78 -15.23 6.83 -6.26
CA ARG A 78 -14.49 7.95 -6.84
C ARG A 78 -13.03 7.60 -7.06
N ILE A 79 -12.35 7.08 -6.03
CA ILE A 79 -10.94 6.70 -6.07
C ILE A 79 -10.69 5.58 -7.07
N HIS A 80 -11.57 4.57 -7.11
CA HIS A 80 -11.48 3.50 -8.10
C HIS A 80 -11.50 4.04 -9.53
N ASN A 81 -12.34 5.03 -9.82
CA ASN A 81 -12.40 5.67 -11.14
C ASN A 81 -11.15 6.50 -11.47
N GLU A 82 -10.52 7.14 -10.46
CA GLU A 82 -9.29 7.93 -10.65
C GLU A 82 -8.09 7.09 -11.09
N VAL A 83 -8.05 5.81 -10.71
CA VAL A 83 -6.95 4.88 -11.06
C VAL A 83 -7.35 3.82 -12.08
N ASN A 84 -8.54 3.87 -12.68
CA ASN A 84 -9.11 2.80 -13.50
C ASN A 84 -8.21 2.34 -14.68
N TYR A 85 -7.34 3.21 -15.19
CA TYR A 85 -6.42 2.88 -16.29
C TYR A 85 -5.13 2.16 -15.82
N ILE A 86 -4.80 2.25 -14.53
CA ILE A 86 -3.61 1.64 -13.91
C ILE A 86 -3.97 0.74 -12.71
N ASP A 87 -5.24 0.41 -12.50
CA ASP A 87 -5.75 -0.30 -11.32
C ASP A 87 -5.05 -1.65 -11.06
N ARG A 88 -4.69 -2.35 -12.14
CA ARG A 88 -3.94 -3.61 -12.17
C ARG A 88 -2.47 -3.47 -11.76
N HIS A 89 -1.94 -2.26 -11.86
CA HIS A 89 -0.59 -1.90 -11.43
C HIS A 89 -0.57 -1.43 -9.97
N MET A 90 -1.71 -1.33 -9.29
CA MET A 90 -1.74 -0.87 -7.91
C MET A 90 -1.60 -2.05 -6.94
N VAL A 91 -0.53 -2.04 -6.13
CA VAL A 91 -0.39 -2.88 -4.94
C VAL A 91 -1.23 -2.28 -3.83
N ARG A 92 -2.30 -2.97 -3.48
CA ARG A 92 -3.17 -2.51 -2.40
C ARG A 92 -2.88 -3.28 -1.12
N PHE A 93 -3.04 -2.61 0.00
CA PHE A 93 -2.78 -3.13 1.33
C PHE A 93 -3.63 -2.37 2.34
N LEU A 94 -3.72 -2.91 3.56
CA LEU A 94 -4.38 -2.25 4.68
C LEU A 94 -3.42 -1.78 5.77
N GLU A 95 -2.20 -2.29 5.78
CA GLU A 95 -1.11 -1.90 6.66
C GLU A 95 0.22 -2.35 6.02
N ASN A 96 1.31 -1.72 6.44
CA ASN A 96 2.69 -2.10 6.11
C ASN A 96 3.61 -1.65 7.27
N HIS A 97 4.92 -1.61 7.05
CA HIS A 97 5.89 -1.22 8.09
C HIS A 97 5.93 0.28 8.43
N ASP A 98 5.45 1.14 7.53
CA ASP A 98 5.35 2.59 7.72
C ASP A 98 3.96 3.02 8.20
N GLU A 99 3.00 2.10 8.23
CA GLU A 99 1.61 2.33 8.59
C GLU A 99 1.25 1.68 9.92
N VAL A 100 0.23 2.23 10.59
CA VAL A 100 -0.25 1.74 11.90
C VAL A 100 -0.86 0.35 11.72
N ARG A 101 -0.62 -0.55 12.68
CA ARG A 101 -1.29 -1.85 12.71
C ARG A 101 -2.79 -1.65 12.85
N ILE A 102 -3.56 -2.40 12.08
CA ILE A 102 -5.02 -2.44 12.16
C ILE A 102 -5.47 -2.72 13.59
N ALA A 103 -4.85 -3.72 14.23
CA ALA A 103 -5.17 -4.15 15.59
C ALA A 103 -4.76 -3.14 16.66
N ALA A 104 -3.92 -2.14 16.33
CA ALA A 104 -3.43 -1.14 17.25
C ALA A 104 -4.57 -0.45 17.99
N LYS A 105 -4.40 -0.28 19.31
CA LYS A 105 -5.34 0.48 20.15
C LYS A 105 -5.54 1.91 19.65
N GLN A 106 -4.49 2.50 19.09
CA GLN A 106 -4.47 3.84 18.49
C GLN A 106 -5.29 3.94 17.19
N PHE A 107 -5.75 2.81 16.64
CA PHE A 107 -6.50 2.78 15.39
C PHE A 107 -7.87 2.07 15.54
N THR A 108 -7.97 0.75 15.31
CA THR A 108 -9.28 0.07 15.48
C THR A 108 -9.44 -0.64 16.82
N GLY A 109 -8.32 -0.99 17.47
CA GLY A 109 -8.24 -1.85 18.66
C GLY A 109 -8.83 -3.25 18.49
N ASN A 110 -9.25 -3.63 17.28
CA ASN A 110 -9.89 -4.91 17.00
C ASN A 110 -9.68 -5.29 15.52
N PRO A 111 -8.83 -6.30 15.22
CA PRO A 111 -8.52 -6.69 13.84
C PRO A 111 -9.75 -7.14 13.04
N TRP A 112 -10.79 -7.66 13.70
CA TRP A 112 -12.02 -8.11 13.02
C TRP A 112 -12.77 -6.97 12.33
N LYS A 113 -12.54 -5.71 12.74
CA LYS A 113 -13.15 -4.54 12.09
C LYS A 113 -12.60 -4.28 10.69
N SER A 114 -11.41 -4.77 10.34
CA SER A 114 -10.84 -4.55 9.00
C SER A 114 -11.31 -5.56 7.95
N ILE A 115 -12.04 -6.62 8.32
CA ILE A 115 -12.48 -7.64 7.36
C ILE A 115 -13.23 -7.04 6.16
N PRO A 116 -14.19 -6.11 6.33
CA PRO A 116 -14.85 -5.49 5.19
C PRO A 116 -13.86 -4.74 4.28
N ALA A 117 -12.89 -4.02 4.86
CA ALA A 117 -11.85 -3.33 4.10
C ALA A 117 -10.93 -4.31 3.37
N ALA A 118 -10.62 -5.46 3.97
CA ALA A 118 -9.80 -6.52 3.35
C ALA A 118 -10.54 -7.15 2.17
N VAL A 119 -11.84 -7.40 2.31
CA VAL A 119 -12.68 -7.89 1.22
C VAL A 119 -12.72 -6.87 0.09
N CYS A 120 -13.05 -5.61 0.36
CA CYS A 120 -13.05 -4.56 -0.65
C CYS A 120 -11.71 -4.48 -1.38
N THR A 121 -10.60 -4.47 -0.63
CA THR A 121 -9.26 -4.42 -1.21
C THR A 121 -8.97 -5.65 -2.06
N ALA A 122 -9.28 -6.85 -1.59
CA ALA A 122 -8.95 -8.07 -2.32
C ALA A 122 -9.84 -8.33 -3.55
N THR A 123 -11.08 -7.80 -3.60
CA THR A 123 -12.07 -8.19 -4.62
C THR A 123 -12.46 -7.10 -5.61
N MET A 124 -12.12 -5.83 -5.37
CA MET A 124 -12.57 -4.73 -6.24
C MET A 124 -11.72 -4.53 -7.50
N HIS A 125 -10.58 -5.23 -7.64
CA HIS A 125 -9.62 -4.95 -8.70
C HIS A 125 -8.82 -6.18 -9.12
N SER A 126 -8.02 -6.03 -10.18
CA SER A 126 -7.17 -7.09 -10.74
C SER A 126 -5.68 -7.00 -10.34
N GLY A 127 -5.28 -5.95 -9.61
CA GLY A 127 -3.93 -5.79 -9.07
C GLY A 127 -3.62 -6.68 -7.85
N PRO A 128 -2.35 -6.75 -7.41
CA PRO A 128 -1.96 -7.55 -6.27
C PRO A 128 -2.45 -6.95 -4.94
N PHE A 129 -2.76 -7.84 -4.00
CA PHE A 129 -3.06 -7.50 -2.61
C PHE A 129 -1.90 -7.95 -1.72
N MET A 130 -1.35 -7.03 -0.95
CA MET A 130 -0.27 -7.28 0.00
C MET A 130 -0.85 -7.44 1.41
N ILE A 131 -0.51 -8.56 2.04
CA ILE A 131 -0.79 -8.84 3.45
C ILE A 131 0.53 -8.61 4.20
N TYR A 132 0.50 -7.75 5.22
CA TYR A 132 1.67 -7.52 6.07
C TYR A 132 1.80 -8.66 7.09
N PHE A 133 3.04 -9.01 7.47
CA PHE A 133 3.26 -10.20 8.30
C PHE A 133 2.48 -10.11 9.62
N GLY A 134 1.78 -11.18 10.00
CA GLY A 134 1.00 -11.22 11.24
C GLY A 134 -0.34 -10.50 11.16
N GLN A 135 -0.63 -9.76 10.08
CA GLN A 135 -1.94 -9.14 9.87
C GLN A 135 -3.06 -10.21 9.83
N GLU A 136 -2.76 -11.37 9.25
CA GLU A 136 -3.66 -12.50 9.09
C GLU A 136 -4.08 -13.15 10.41
N ILE A 137 -3.29 -12.97 11.47
CA ILE A 137 -3.60 -13.43 12.83
C ILE A 137 -3.90 -12.27 13.79
N GLY A 138 -3.94 -11.04 13.29
CA GLY A 138 -4.26 -9.85 14.09
C GLY A 138 -3.16 -9.43 15.06
N VAL A 139 -1.88 -9.51 14.66
CA VAL A 139 -0.76 -8.98 15.45
C VAL A 139 -1.00 -7.51 15.82
N ASP A 140 -0.86 -7.23 17.11
CA ASP A 140 -1.01 -5.89 17.69
C ASP A 140 0.36 -5.22 17.91
N SER A 141 0.39 -3.89 17.97
CA SER A 141 1.57 -3.06 18.18
C SER A 141 1.75 -2.69 19.65
N VAL A 142 1.87 -3.69 20.54
CA VAL A 142 1.90 -3.44 22.00
C VAL A 142 3.28 -2.99 22.49
N GLY A 143 3.40 -1.70 22.85
CA GLY A 143 4.60 -1.12 23.45
C GLY A 143 5.69 -0.76 22.43
N PRO A 144 6.79 -0.12 22.84
CA PRO A 144 7.85 0.31 21.94
C PRO A 144 8.49 -0.90 21.24
N LYS A 145 8.59 -0.82 19.91
CA LYS A 145 9.06 -1.90 19.04
C LYS A 145 10.31 -1.48 18.26
N GLY A 146 11.29 -2.37 18.14
CA GLY A 146 12.58 -2.08 17.50
C GLY A 146 13.20 -0.73 17.92
N PHE A 147 13.35 0.19 16.96
CA PHE A 147 13.86 1.56 17.16
C PHE A 147 12.74 2.64 17.18
N GLN A 148 11.48 2.24 17.23
CA GLN A 148 10.31 3.12 17.19
C GLN A 148 9.68 3.31 18.58
N GLY A 149 8.87 4.36 18.71
CA GLY A 149 8.07 4.63 19.91
C GLY A 149 6.84 3.72 20.00
N ASP A 150 5.95 4.02 20.94
CA ASP A 150 4.63 3.39 21.05
C ASP A 150 3.60 4.14 20.18
N ASP A 151 3.83 4.12 18.86
CA ASP A 151 3.07 4.88 17.85
C ASP A 151 2.07 4.02 17.06
N GLY A 152 1.86 2.77 17.49
CA GLY A 152 0.92 1.85 16.84
C GLY A 152 1.54 1.04 15.68
N ARG A 153 2.85 1.13 15.44
CA ARG A 153 3.54 0.42 14.36
C ARG A 153 4.35 -0.77 14.88
N THR A 154 4.74 -1.65 13.97
CA THR A 154 5.68 -2.74 14.25
C THR A 154 6.77 -2.75 13.20
N THR A 155 7.97 -3.15 13.58
CA THR A 155 9.10 -3.31 12.67
C THR A 155 9.17 -4.73 12.11
N ILE A 156 9.83 -4.89 10.97
CA ILE A 156 10.13 -6.21 10.39
C ILE A 156 11.08 -7.06 11.25
N PHE A 157 11.60 -6.52 12.35
CA PHE A 157 12.49 -7.21 13.29
C PHE A 157 11.76 -7.72 14.53
N ASP A 158 10.48 -7.39 14.68
CA ASP A 158 9.68 -7.86 15.82
C ASP A 158 9.08 -9.23 15.49
N TYR A 159 9.80 -10.28 15.87
CA TYR A 159 9.36 -11.66 15.75
C TYR A 159 8.77 -12.12 17.10
N TRP A 160 7.53 -12.60 17.08
CA TRP A 160 6.83 -13.24 18.20
C TRP A 160 6.61 -14.72 17.91
#